data_AF-A0A6J7KUQ1-F1
#
_entry.id   AF-A0A6J7KUQ1-F1
#
_cell.length_a   1.000
_cell.length_b   1.000
_cell.length_c   1.000
_cell.angle_alpha   90.00
_cell.angle_beta   90.00
_cell.angle_gamma   90.00
#
_symmetry.space_group_name_H-M   'P 1'
#
loop_
_entity.id
_entity.type
_entity.pdbx_description
1 polymer ?
#
loop_
_entity_poly.entity_id
_entity_poly.type
_entity_poly.pdbx_seq_one_letter_code
_entity_poly.pdbx_strand_id
1 'polypeptide(L)' 'MDVTGLIVTKLDGSARGGVALAIESALDIPIKFVGTGEAEADFAAFDADRYISGLIEG' A
#
# COMPACT_ATOMS: atom_id res chain seq x y z
N MET A 1 -10.49 10.71 -18.81
CA MET A 1 -10.29 9.36 -18.27
C MET A 1 -9.74 9.55 -16.89
N ASP A 2 -10.45 9.07 -15.88
CA ASP A 2 -10.10 9.29 -14.48
C ASP A 2 -9.31 8.11 -13.93
N VAL A 3 -8.47 8.37 -12.92
CA VAL A 3 -7.71 7.32 -12.24
C VAL A 3 -8.65 6.57 -11.31
N THR A 4 -8.69 5.23 -11.43
CA THR A 4 -9.64 4.38 -10.68
C THR A 4 -8.97 3.59 -9.55
N GLY A 5 -7.64 3.64 -9.45
CA GLY A 5 -6.90 2.88 -8.46
C GLY A 5 -5.41 3.17 -8.47
N LEU A 6 -4.78 2.89 -7.33
CA LEU A 6 -3.35 3.10 -7.10
C LEU A 6 -2.63 1.76 -6.90
N ILE A 7 -1.35 1.74 -7.29
CA ILE A 7 -0.40 0.68 -6.97
C ILE A 7 0.71 1.32 -6.15
N VAL A 8 1.00 0.76 -4.97
CA VAL A 8 2.03 1.30 -4.06
C VAL A 8 3.15 0.28 -3.90
N THR A 9 4.33 0.59 -4.41
CA THR A 9 5.50 -0.31 -4.37
C THR A 9 6.50 0.11 -3.28
N LYS A 10 7.43 -0.80 -2.97
CA LYS A 10 8.56 -0.56 -2.06
C LYS A 10 8.13 -0.27 -0.61
N LEU A 11 7.11 -1.02 -0.16
CA LEU A 11 6.51 -0.95 1.19
C LEU A 11 7.24 -1.80 2.25
N ASP A 12 8.34 -2.45 1.89
CA ASP A 12 9.23 -3.24 2.77
C ASP A 12 9.94 -2.45 3.87
N GLY A 13 9.88 -1.12 3.85
CA GLY A 13 10.48 -0.27 4.88
C GLY A 13 9.48 0.13 5.97
N SER A 14 9.83 -0.11 7.24
CA SER A 14 9.01 0.23 8.43
C SER A 14 8.56 1.70 8.50
N ALA A 15 9.28 2.62 7.85
CA ALA A 15 8.94 4.05 7.83
C ALA A 15 7.93 4.46 6.72
N ARG A 16 7.48 3.52 5.86
CA ARG A 16 6.65 3.85 4.68
C ARG A 16 5.18 3.48 4.82
N GLY A 17 4.80 2.77 5.87
CA GLY A 17 3.40 2.40 6.17
C GLY A 17 2.44 3.61 6.30
N GLY A 18 2.94 4.74 6.79
CA GLY A 18 2.11 5.95 6.90
C GLY A 18 1.77 6.60 5.55
N VAL A 19 2.59 6.41 4.51
CA VAL A 19 2.44 7.15 3.25
C VAL A 19 1.27 6.66 2.42
N ALA A 20 0.99 5.35 2.43
CA ALA A 20 -0.10 4.80 1.62
C ALA A 20 -1.47 5.30 2.11
N LEU A 21 -1.69 5.32 3.43
CA LEU A 21 -2.90 5.89 4.03
C LEU A 21 -3.05 7.38 3.72
N ALA A 22 -1.95 8.14 3.81
CA ALA A 22 -1.97 9.57 3.52
C ALA A 22 -2.29 9.87 2.05
N ILE A 23 -1.78 9.05 1.12
CA ILE A 23 -2.05 9.17 -0.31
C ILE A 23 -3.51 8.85 -0.62
N GLU A 24 -4.03 7.75 -0.08
CA GLU A 24 -5.45 7.37 -0.26
C GLU A 24 -6.38 8.47 0.27
N SER A 25 -6.11 8.99 1.47
CA SER A 25 -6.88 10.09 2.05
C SER A 25 -6.81 11.39 1.25
N ALA A 26 -5.69 11.68 0.59
CA ALA A 26 -5.51 12.91 -0.18
C ALA A 26 -6.13 12.84 -1.58
N LEU A 27 -6.17 11.66 -2.18
CA LEU A 27 -6.61 11.45 -3.56
C LEU A 27 -8.04 10.93 -3.68
N ASP A 28 -8.61 10.37 -2.60
CA ASP A 28 -9.91 9.68 -2.61
C ASP A 28 -9.99 8.56 -3.67
N ILE A 29 -8.84 7.89 -3.88
CA ILE A 29 -8.68 6.79 -4.85
C ILE A 29 -8.17 5.55 -4.12
N PRO A 30 -8.82 4.39 -4.27
CA PRO A 30 -8.45 3.18 -3.54
C PRO A 30 -7.13 2.59 -4.01
N ILE A 31 -6.33 2.12 -3.06
CA ILE A 31 -5.17 1.27 -3.36
C ILE A 31 -5.66 -0.12 -3.77
N LYS A 32 -5.19 -0.62 -4.90
CA LYS A 32 -5.58 -1.93 -5.44
C LYS A 32 -4.50 -2.99 -5.22
N PHE A 33 -3.23 -2.60 -5.34
CA PHE A 33 -2.10 -3.52 -5.21
C PHE A 33 -0.95 -2.87 -4.46
N VAL A 34 -0.14 -3.74 -3.86
CA VAL A 34 1.09 -3.37 -3.16
C VAL A 34 2.26 -4.22 -3.62
N GLY A 35 3.44 -3.59 -3.66
CA GLY A 35 4.72 -4.27 -3.85
C GLY A 35 5.58 -4.10 -2.60
N THR A 36 6.00 -5.20 -1.98
CA THR A 36 6.84 -5.22 -0.77
C THR A 36 8.26 -5.69 -1.06
N GLY A 37 8.74 -5.57 -2.30
CA GLY A 37 10.05 -6.08 -2.69
C GLY A 37 10.23 -6.07 -4.19
N GLU A 38 11.25 -6.78 -4.67
CA GLU A 38 11.63 -6.80 -6.09
C GLU A 38 11.21 -8.09 -6.82
N ALA A 39 10.81 -9.14 -6.09
CA ALA A 39 10.38 -10.39 -6.68
C ALA A 39 8.90 -10.34 -7.08
N GLU A 40 8.50 -11.18 -8.04
CA GLU A 40 7.08 -11.32 -8.43
C GLU A 40 6.20 -11.73 -7.25
N ALA A 41 6.74 -12.52 -6.32
CA ALA A 41 6.06 -12.94 -5.10
C ALA A 41 5.79 -11.79 -4.11
N ASP A 42 6.48 -10.66 -4.26
CA ASP A 42 6.32 -9.48 -3.39
C ASP A 42 5.20 -8.55 -3.88
N PHE A 43 4.54 -8.89 -5.00
CA PHE A 43 3.40 -8.15 -5.54
C PHE A 43 2.08 -8.84 -5.18
N ALA A 44 1.19 -8.11 -4.51
CA ALA A 44 -0.08 -8.66 -4.02
C ALA A 44 -1.22 -7.64 -4.11
N ALA A 45 -2.46 -8.14 -4.07
CA ALA A 45 -3.63 -7.29 -3.85
C ALA A 45 -3.52 -6.60 -2.48
N PHE A 46 -3.98 -5.35 -2.40
CA PHE A 46 -3.96 -4.61 -1.15
C PHE A 46 -4.98 -5.18 -0.17
N ASP A 47 -4.52 -5.47 1.05
CA ASP A 47 -5.33 -5.93 2.17
C ASP A 47 -5.15 -4.92 3.32
N ALA A 48 -6.21 -4.13 3.57
CA ALA A 48 -6.18 -3.05 4.53
C ALA A 48 -6.02 -3.56 5.97
N ASP A 49 -6.62 -4.70 6.30
CA ASP A 49 -6.55 -5.29 7.64
C ASP A 49 -5.11 -5.73 7.92
N ARG A 50 -4.50 -6.48 6.99
CA ARG A 50 -3.11 -6.92 7.11
C ARG A 50 -2.13 -5.75 7.16
N TYR A 51 -2.40 -4.70 6.38
CA TYR A 51 -1.57 -3.49 6.36
C TYR A 51 -1.61 -2.73 7.69
N ILE A 52 -2.81 -2.56 8.27
CA ILE A 52 -2.99 -1.89 9.56
C ILE A 52 -2.36 -2.72 10.68
N SER A 53 -2.54 -4.04 10.70
CA SER A 53 -1.88 -4.92 11.68
C SER A 53 -0.36 -4.74 11.65
N GLY A 54 0.25 -4.81 10.46
CA GLY A 54 1.69 -4.59 10.31
C GLY A 54 2.19 -3.19 10.70
N LEU A 55 1.32 -2.18 10.68
CA LEU A 55 1.65 -0.82 11.12
C LEU A 55 1.61 -0.66 12.64
N ILE A 56 0.73 -1.39 13.34
CA ILE A 56 0.52 -1.27 14.79
C ILE A 56 1.48 -2.20 15.57
N GLU A 57 1.86 -3.33 14.99
CA GLU A 57 2.78 -4.31 15.60
C GLU A 57 4.27 -3.91 15.50
N GLY A 58 4.59 -2.80 14.81
CA GLY A 58 5.95 -2.29 14.56
C GLY A 58 6.45 -1.24 15.55
#